data_AF-A0A7J5ABK6-F1
#
_entry.id   AF-A0A7J5ABK6-F1
#
_cell.length_a   1.000
_cell.length_b   1.000
_cell.length_c   1.000
_cell.angle_alpha   90.00
_cell.angle_beta   90.00
_cell.angle_gamma   90.00
#
_symmetry.space_group_name_H-M   'P 1'
#
loop_
_entity.id
_entity.type
_entity.pdbx_description
1 polymer ?
#
loop_
_entity_poly.entity_id
_entity_poly.type
_entity_poly.pdbx_seq_one_letter_code
_entity_poly.pdbx_strand_id
1 'polypeptide(L)'
;MTSYSTNYFTIVEIDRIIEMAWEDRTPFDAIKIQFGLAEADVKVLMKKELKFKSYVLWRKRVENCKTKHVAKRVEGIDRFKCNLQRSISNNKISKR
;
A
#
# COMPACT_ATOMS: atom_id res chain seq x y z
N MET A 1 -29.75 -5.61 -3.87
CA MET A 1 -29.24 -5.93 -2.52
C MET A 1 -27.73 -6.10 -2.62
N THR A 2 -26.97 -5.03 -2.41
CA THR A 2 -25.51 -5.12 -2.30
C THR A 2 -25.18 -5.43 -0.85
N SER A 3 -24.80 -6.67 -0.58
CA SER A 3 -24.27 -7.13 0.70
C SER A 3 -22.97 -6.37 0.94
N TYR A 4 -23.01 -5.30 1.73
CA TYR A 4 -21.79 -4.70 2.25
C TYR A 4 -21.22 -5.67 3.28
N SER A 5 -20.39 -6.61 2.83
CA SER A 5 -19.57 -7.41 3.72
C SER A 5 -18.71 -6.44 4.52
N THR A 6 -19.05 -6.25 5.79
CA THR A 6 -18.17 -5.58 6.75
C THR A 6 -16.98 -6.50 6.92
N ASN A 7 -15.92 -6.26 6.15
CA ASN A 7 -14.63 -6.94 6.32
C ASN A 7 -14.12 -6.58 7.73
N TYR A 8 -14.28 -7.51 8.65
CA TYR A 8 -13.69 -7.43 9.98
C TYR A 8 -12.21 -7.80 9.88
N PHE A 9 -11.35 -6.79 9.75
CA PHE A 9 -9.91 -6.99 9.87
C PHE A 9 -9.51 -7.08 11.34
N THR A 10 -8.62 -8.01 11.66
CA THR A 10 -7.98 -8.09 12.97
C THR A 10 -7.04 -6.90 13.17
N ILE A 11 -6.73 -6.57 14.42
CA ILE A 11 -5.80 -5.47 14.75
C ILE A 11 -4.45 -5.66 14.05
N VAL A 12 -3.95 -6.90 13.99
CA VAL A 12 -2.69 -7.25 13.31
C VAL A 12 -2.76 -6.99 11.80
N GLU A 13 -3.90 -7.28 11.17
CA GLU A 13 -4.09 -7.00 9.74
C GLU A 13 -4.19 -5.50 9.48
N ILE A 14 -4.87 -4.75 10.35
CA ILE A 14 -4.95 -3.29 10.26
C ILE A 14 -3.55 -2.68 10.39
N ASP A 15 -2.76 -3.09 11.39
CA ASP A 15 -1.37 -2.65 11.56
C ASP A 15 -0.53 -2.98 10.33
N ARG A 16 -0.72 -4.16 9.74
CA ARG A 16 -0.01 -4.56 8.52
C ARG A 16 -0.40 -3.72 7.30
N ILE A 17 -1.69 -3.40 7.15
CA ILE A 17 -2.17 -2.52 6.09
C ILE A 17 -1.62 -1.10 6.28
N ILE A 18 -1.58 -0.60 7.53
CA ILE A 18 -0.98 0.69 7.88
C ILE A 18 0.52 0.69 7.51
N GLU A 19 1.28 -0.33 7.91
CA GLU A 19 2.70 -0.47 7.55
C GLU A 19 2.92 -0.44 6.05
N MET A 20 2.17 -1.26 5.30
CA MET A 20 2.28 -1.32 3.84
C MET A 20 1.87 0.00 3.18
N ALA A 21 0.84 0.67 3.69
CA ALA A 21 0.38 1.95 3.15
C ALA A 21 1.38 3.09 3.42
N TRP A 22 2.15 3.03 4.52
CA TRP A 22 3.20 3.99 4.82
C TRP A 22 4.50 3.77 4.04
N GLU A 23 4.72 2.57 3.50
CA GLU A 23 5.90 2.26 2.71
C GLU A 23 5.76 2.79 1.27
N ASP A 24 6.55 3.81 0.93
CA ASP A 24 6.49 4.48 -0.38
C ASP A 24 6.71 3.54 -1.60
N ARG A 25 7.25 2.32 -1.36
CA ARG A 25 7.53 1.31 -2.40
C ARG A 25 6.43 0.27 -2.57
N THR A 26 5.41 0.25 -1.72
CA THR A 26 4.33 -0.74 -1.80
C THR A 26 3.20 -0.18 -2.67
N PRO A 27 2.97 -0.73 -3.88
CA PRO A 27 1.84 -0.29 -4.69
C PRO A 27 0.54 -0.67 -3.99
N PHE A 28 -0.51 0.15 -4.12
CA PHE A 28 -1.84 -0.20 -3.61
C PHE A 28 -2.38 -1.50 -4.20
N ASP A 29 -1.88 -1.90 -5.37
CA ASP A 29 -2.21 -3.18 -6.00
C ASP A 29 -1.73 -4.38 -5.16
N ALA A 30 -0.59 -4.28 -4.48
CA ALA A 30 -0.13 -5.33 -3.56
C ALA A 30 -1.05 -5.45 -2.35
N ILE A 31 -1.53 -4.32 -1.83
CA ILE A 31 -2.50 -4.30 -0.72
C ILE A 31 -3.84 -4.90 -1.17
N LYS A 32 -4.26 -4.60 -2.40
CA LYS A 32 -5.47 -5.19 -3.00
C LYS A 32 -5.35 -6.69 -3.18
N ILE A 33 -4.20 -7.20 -3.64
CA ILE A 33 -3.98 -8.64 -3.81
C ILE A 33 -3.98 -9.37 -2.46
N GLN A 34 -3.39 -8.78 -1.41
CA GLN A 34 -3.26 -9.45 -0.11
C GLN A 34 -4.51 -9.32 0.78
N PHE A 35 -5.16 -8.15 0.79
CA PHE A 35 -6.26 -7.82 1.71
C PHE A 35 -7.58 -7.53 1.02
N GLY A 36 -7.62 -7.55 -0.32
CA GLY A 36 -8.82 -7.22 -1.09
C GLY A 36 -9.21 -5.74 -1.09
N LEU A 37 -8.39 -4.86 -0.48
CA LEU A 37 -8.71 -3.45 -0.33
C LEU A 37 -8.31 -2.63 -1.55
N ALA A 38 -9.26 -1.88 -2.11
CA ALA A 38 -8.95 -0.91 -3.13
C ALA A 38 -8.25 0.33 -2.52
N GLU A 39 -7.61 1.14 -3.37
CA GLU A 39 -6.97 2.38 -2.92
C GLU A 39 -7.94 3.30 -2.15
N ALA A 40 -9.21 3.35 -2.55
CA ALA A 40 -10.24 4.11 -1.85
C ALA A 40 -10.47 3.60 -0.42
N ASP A 41 -10.54 2.28 -0.25
CA ASP A 41 -10.79 1.66 1.06
C ASP A 41 -9.58 1.84 1.99
N VAL A 42 -8.36 1.73 1.46
CA VAL A 42 -7.13 2.03 2.21
C VAL A 42 -7.10 3.48 2.66
N LYS A 43 -7.52 4.45 1.83
CA LYS A 43 -7.62 5.86 2.23
C LYS A 43 -8.62 6.06 3.37
N VAL A 44 -9.76 5.38 3.32
CA VAL A 44 -10.79 5.44 4.37
C VAL A 44 -10.26 4.84 5.67
N LEU A 45 -9.62 3.67 5.60
CA LEU A 45 -8.98 3.02 6.74
C LEU A 45 -7.91 3.91 7.35
N MET A 46 -7.02 4.48 6.53
CA MET A 46 -5.96 5.38 6.98
C MET A 46 -6.50 6.62 7.68
N LYS A 47 -7.60 7.19 7.19
CA LYS A 47 -8.24 8.35 7.80
C LYS A 47 -8.88 8.01 9.15
N LYS A 48 -9.34 6.77 9.33
CA LYS A 48 -9.94 6.30 10.58
C LYS A 48 -8.90 6.01 11.65
N GLU A 49 -7.78 5.41 11.27
CA GLU A 49 -6.75 4.94 12.22
C GLU A 49 -5.70 6.00 12.55
N LEU A 50 -5.36 6.91 11.62
CA LEU A 50 -4.31 7.91 11.84
C LEU A 50 -4.87 9.22 12.39
N LYS A 51 -4.04 9.90 13.19
CA LYS A 51 -4.23 11.31 13.55
C LYS A 51 -4.23 12.17 12.28
N PHE A 52 -5.06 13.21 12.26
CA PHE A 52 -5.23 14.10 11.09
C PHE A 52 -3.91 14.62 10.51
N LYS A 53 -2.96 15.08 11.36
CA LYS A 53 -1.64 15.56 10.92
C LYS A 53 -0.82 14.47 10.22
N SER A 54 -0.84 13.24 10.73
CA SER A 54 -0.16 12.09 10.12
C SER A 54 -0.81 11.69 8.80
N TYR A 55 -2.14 11.71 8.73
CA TYR A 55 -2.90 11.44 7.50
C TYR A 55 -2.58 12.46 6.39
N VAL A 56 -2.47 13.75 6.73
CA VAL A 56 -2.07 14.80 5.77
C VAL A 56 -0.66 14.56 5.23
N LEU A 57 0.29 14.17 6.10
CA LEU A 57 1.66 13.86 5.68
C LEU A 57 1.69 12.66 4.73
N TRP A 58 0.98 11.59 5.09
CA TRP A 58 0.83 10.40 4.25
C TRP A 58 0.19 10.73 2.89
N ARG A 59 -0.89 11.52 2.88
CA ARG A 59 -1.55 12.00 1.64
C ARG A 59 -0.58 12.75 0.74
N LYS A 60 0.23 13.65 1.30
CA LYS A 60 1.27 14.36 0.54
C LYS A 60 2.29 13.40 -0.10
N ARG A 61 2.69 12.34 0.61
CA ARG A 61 3.60 11.31 0.05
C ARG A 61 2.94 10.52 -1.07
N VAL A 62 1.72 10.03 -0.84
CA VAL A 62 0.95 9.25 -1.83
C VAL A 62 0.64 10.06 -3.09
N GLU A 63 0.30 11.34 -2.96
CA GLU A 63 0.06 12.24 -4.10
C GLU A 63 1.35 12.64 -4.83
N ASN A 64 2.47 12.76 -4.10
CA ASN A 64 3.79 13.01 -4.69
C ASN A 64 4.42 11.77 -5.31
N CYS A 65 3.90 10.56 -5.06
CA CYS A 65 4.20 9.34 -5.80
C CYS A 65 3.61 9.36 -7.23
N LYS A 66 3.98 10.38 -8.02
CA LYS A 66 3.66 10.50 -9.45
C LYS A 66 4.43 9.51 -10.34
N THR A 67 5.32 8.71 -9.76
CA THR A 67 6.08 7.62 -10.40
C THR A 67 5.32 6.29 -10.44
N LYS A 68 3.98 6.33 -10.37
CA LYS A 68 3.12 5.13 -10.45
C LYS A 68 2.76 4.68 -11.87
N HIS A 69 3.14 5.42 -12.90
CA HIS A 69 3.01 4.90 -14.26
C HIS A 69 4.20 4.01 -14.59
N VAL A 70 3.94 2.71 -14.72
CA VAL A 70 4.83 1.76 -15.42
C VAL A 70 5.26 2.33 -16.78
N ALA A 71 4.41 3.14 -17.41
CA ALA A 71 4.65 3.83 -18.68
C ALA A 71 5.74 4.93 -18.67
N LYS A 72 6.31 5.30 -17.52
CA LYS A 72 7.44 6.26 -17.45
C LYS A 72 8.80 5.59 -17.19
N ARG A 73 8.89 4.26 -17.20
CA ARG A 73 10.21 3.60 -17.22
C ARG A 73 10.89 3.91 -18.54
N VAL A 74 12.12 4.42 -18.47
CA VAL A 74 13.06 4.40 -19.60
C VAL A 74 13.33 2.93 -19.94
N GLU A 75 13.14 2.54 -21.20
CA GLU A 75 13.54 1.22 -21.69
C GLU A 75 15.04 1.04 -21.44
N GLY A 76 15.42 0.13 -20.54
CA GLY A 76 16.82 -0.20 -20.26
C GLY A 76 17.25 -0.20 -18.79
N ILE A 77 16.42 0.28 -17.86
CA ILE A 77 16.72 0.18 -16.42
C ILE A 77 15.87 -0.93 -15.80
N ASP A 78 16.45 -2.13 -15.70
CA ASP A 78 15.77 -3.29 -15.14
C ASP A 78 15.58 -3.16 -13.61
N ARG A 79 16.57 -2.63 -12.86
CA ARG A 79 16.53 -2.61 -11.38
C ARG A 79 17.42 -1.50 -10.79
N PHE A 80 16.84 -0.53 -10.08
CA PHE A 80 17.61 0.29 -9.13
C PHE A 80 17.60 -0.42 -7.77
N LYS A 81 18.76 -0.96 -7.36
CA LYS A 81 18.97 -1.52 -6.02
C LYS A 81 19.89 -0.58 -5.25
N CYS A 82 19.37 0.13 -4.24
CA CYS A 82 20.23 0.83 -3.28
C CYS A 82 20.65 -0.15 -2.17
N ASN A 83 21.85 0.02 -1.62
CA ASN A 83 22.38 -0.87 -0.57
C ASN A 83 21.52 -0.92 0.70
N LEU A 84 20.68 0.08 0.93
CA LEU A 84 19.75 0.17 2.08
C LEU A 84 18.37 -0.46 1.79
N GLN A 85 18.15 -1.05 0.61
CA GLN A 85 16.89 -1.70 0.26
C GLN A 85 16.71 -3.00 1.05
N ARG A 86 15.98 -2.94 2.15
CA ARG A 86 15.53 -4.10 2.93
C ARG A 86 14.57 -4.96 2.10
N SER A 87 14.80 -6.26 2.04
CA SER A 87 13.87 -7.23 1.44
C SER A 87 12.69 -7.46 2.38
N ILE A 88 11.47 -7.23 1.90
CA ILE A 88 10.24 -7.54 2.65
C ILE A 88 10.04 -9.05 2.60
N SER A 89 10.44 -9.76 3.67
CA SER A 89 10.42 -11.23 3.74
C SER A 89 9.09 -11.85 4.19
N ASN A 90 8.04 -11.06 4.45
CA ASN A 90 6.74 -11.55 4.94
C ASN A 90 5.60 -11.41 3.92
N ASN A 91 5.90 -11.50 2.63
CA ASN A 91 4.84 -11.62 1.62
C ASN A 91 4.30 -13.07 1.61
N LYS A 92 3.00 -13.25 1.94
CA LYS A 92 2.24 -14.47 1.60
C LYS A 92 2.08 -14.53 0.07
N ILE A 93 3.16 -14.80 -0.66
CA ILE A 93 3.08 -15.17 -2.08
C ILE A 93 2.71 -16.65 -2.10
N SER A 94 1.42 -16.94 -2.24
CA SER A 94 1.00 -18.26 -2.72
C SER A 94 1.51 -18.38 -4.15
N LYS A 95 2.55 -19.19 -4.36
CA LYS A 95 3.05 -19.51 -5.69
C LYS A 95 1.90 -20.05 -6.55
N ARG A 96 1.87 -19.66 -7.83
CA ARG A 96 1.16 -20.38 -8.89
C ARG A 96 2.18 -21.14 -9.71
#